data_AF-A0A3N5WSY8-F1
#
_entry.id   AF-A0A3N5WSY8-F1
#
_cell.length_a   1.000
_cell.length_b   1.000
_cell.length_c   1.000
_cell.angle_alpha   90.00
_cell.angle_beta   90.00
_cell.angle_gamma   90.00
#
_symmetry.space_group_name_H-M   'P 1'
#
loop_
_entity.id
_entity.type
_entity.pdbx_description
1 polymer ?
#
loop_
_entity_poly.entity_id
_entity_poly.type
_entity_poly.pdbx_seq_one_letter_code
_entity_poly.pdbx_strand_id
1 'polypeptide(L)'
;MNLKDHSLKTYDAQNGVGGVEIKSFVRVKDRIWAGTPRGDLLIYDPAKDVWSSLETADPLKKEGLNSIHVLKESVWICRDNGVSVYHLPSGRWETLTTSDGLLSNIVFFAAEDKDGIWFGTDQGASHLTLNP
;
A
#
# COMPACT_ATOMS: atom_id res chain seq x y z
N MET A 1 -17.23 -4.91 -24.55
CA MET A 1 -17.75 -4.37 -23.27
C MET A 1 -17.82 -2.86 -23.41
N ASN A 2 -18.98 -2.23 -23.20
CA ASN A 2 -19.15 -0.78 -23.31
C ASN A 2 -19.15 -0.17 -21.90
N LEU A 3 -18.20 0.73 -21.61
CA LEU A 3 -18.05 1.33 -20.29
C LEU A 3 -19.28 2.14 -19.84
N LYS A 4 -20.12 2.60 -20.78
CA LYS A 4 -21.31 3.41 -20.50
C LYS A 4 -22.49 2.60 -19.92
N ASP A 5 -22.44 1.28 -20.02
CA ASP A 5 -23.50 0.41 -19.47
C ASP A 5 -23.30 0.13 -17.97
N HIS A 6 -22.25 0.71 -17.36
CA HIS A 6 -21.90 0.55 -15.95
C HIS A 6 -22.20 1.83 -15.16
N SER A 7 -22.52 1.67 -13.87
CA SER A 7 -22.73 2.80 -12.95
C SER A 7 -21.43 3.21 -12.27
N LEU A 8 -21.13 4.51 -12.24
CA LEU A 8 -20.08 5.09 -11.41
C LEU A 8 -20.67 5.45 -10.04
N LYS A 9 -19.92 5.16 -8.99
CA LYS A 9 -20.16 5.70 -7.65
C LYS A 9 -18.98 6.58 -7.24
N THR A 10 -19.28 7.73 -6.67
CA THR A 10 -18.28 8.70 -6.20
C THR A 10 -18.20 8.67 -4.68
N TYR A 11 -16.98 8.69 -4.15
CA TYR A 11 -16.70 8.87 -2.73
C TYR A 11 -15.94 10.19 -2.57
N ASP A 12 -16.55 11.15 -1.86
CA ASP A 12 -16.01 12.49 -1.63
C ASP A 12 -15.88 12.79 -0.12
N ALA A 13 -15.80 14.08 0.25
CA ALA A 13 -15.53 14.49 1.62
C ALA A 13 -16.67 14.08 2.56
N GLN A 14 -17.89 13.96 2.02
CA GLN A 14 -19.06 13.50 2.76
C GLN A 14 -19.02 11.99 3.01
N ASN A 15 -18.23 11.24 2.24
CA ASN A 15 -18.10 9.79 2.28
C ASN A 15 -16.75 9.31 2.86
N GLY A 16 -15.99 10.21 3.49
CA GLY A 16 -14.80 9.89 4.29
C GLY A 16 -13.45 9.93 3.56
N VAL A 17 -13.42 10.20 2.25
CA VAL A 17 -12.19 10.16 1.41
C VAL A 17 -12.01 11.39 0.52
N GLY A 18 -12.91 12.36 0.52
CA GLY A 18 -12.71 13.57 -0.29
C GLY A 18 -11.84 14.61 0.37
N GLY A 19 -11.18 15.40 -0.48
CA GLY A 19 -10.11 16.32 -0.08
C GLY A 19 -8.78 15.61 0.20
N VAL A 20 -8.70 14.30 -0.02
CA VAL A 20 -7.49 13.50 0.12
C VAL A 20 -7.16 12.89 -1.24
N GLU A 21 -5.91 13.06 -1.68
CA GLU A 21 -5.41 12.35 -2.84
C GLU A 21 -5.20 10.88 -2.48
N ILE A 22 -5.71 9.97 -3.32
CA ILE A 22 -5.47 8.54 -3.21
C ILE A 22 -4.44 8.16 -4.26
N LYS A 23 -3.25 7.75 -3.81
CA LYS A 23 -2.13 7.40 -4.69
C LYS A 23 -2.12 5.94 -5.10
N SER A 24 -2.66 5.07 -4.25
CA SER A 24 -2.72 3.63 -4.48
C SER A 24 -3.90 3.01 -3.75
N PHE A 25 -4.47 1.94 -4.32
CA PHE A 25 -5.42 1.08 -3.63
C PHE A 25 -5.20 -0.39 -3.98
N VAL A 26 -5.50 -1.28 -3.04
CA VAL A 26 -5.42 -2.73 -3.21
C VAL A 26 -6.56 -3.42 -2.51
N ARG A 27 -6.95 -4.59 -3.01
CA ARG A 27 -7.86 -5.48 -2.30
C ARG A 27 -7.10 -6.28 -1.24
N VAL A 28 -7.55 -6.19 0.00
CA VAL A 28 -7.06 -7.00 1.12
C VAL A 28 -8.24 -7.79 1.69
N LYS A 29 -8.28 -9.10 1.42
CA LYS A 29 -9.45 -9.96 1.71
C LYS A 29 -10.73 -9.42 1.06
N ASP A 30 -11.70 -8.99 1.85
CA ASP A 30 -12.97 -8.40 1.44
C ASP A 30 -12.93 -6.85 1.40
N ARG A 31 -11.87 -6.23 1.92
CA ARG A 31 -11.76 -4.77 2.03
C ARG A 31 -10.89 -4.19 0.92
N ILE A 32 -11.04 -2.88 0.70
CA ILE A 32 -10.07 -2.11 -0.09
C ILE A 32 -9.22 -1.30 0.88
N TRP A 33 -7.91 -1.39 0.74
CA TRP A 33 -6.97 -0.49 1.40
C TRP A 33 -6.55 0.56 0.39
N ALA A 34 -6.44 1.81 0.83
CA ALA A 34 -5.99 2.92 0.03
C ALA A 34 -4.91 3.70 0.78
N GLY A 35 -3.98 4.29 0.05
CA GLY A 35 -2.89 5.06 0.60
C GLY A 35 -2.87 6.48 0.07
N THR A 36 -2.55 7.44 0.93
CA THR A 36 -2.45 8.86 0.57
C THR A 36 -0.98 9.28 0.42
N PRO A 37 -0.66 10.30 -0.39
CA PRO A 37 0.69 10.84 -0.46
C PRO A 37 1.25 11.36 0.88
N ARG A 38 0.38 11.59 1.87
CA ARG A 38 0.79 12.02 3.23
C ARG A 38 1.11 10.87 4.17
N GLY A 39 1.00 9.62 3.71
CA GLY A 39 1.35 8.43 4.48
C GLY A 39 0.15 7.70 5.09
N ASP A 40 -1.05 8.28 5.02
CA ASP A 40 -2.26 7.71 5.62
C ASP A 40 -2.67 6.42 4.90
N LEU A 41 -3.13 5.44 5.69
CA LEU A 41 -3.84 4.27 5.19
C LEU A 41 -5.33 4.42 5.50
N LEU A 42 -6.14 4.18 4.49
CA LEU A 42 -7.60 4.24 4.56
C LEU A 42 -8.16 2.86 4.20
N ILE A 43 -9.25 2.45 4.84
CA ILE A 43 -9.94 1.20 4.57
C ILE A 43 -11.37 1.49 4.17
N TYR A 44 -11.78 0.86 3.08
CA TYR A 44 -13.18 0.72 2.70
C TYR A 44 -13.76 -0.59 3.23
N ASP A 45 -14.86 -0.49 3.97
CA ASP A 45 -15.70 -1.61 4.37
C ASP A 45 -16.88 -1.75 3.40
N PRO A 46 -16.91 -2.76 2.51
CA PRO A 46 -18.01 -2.89 1.54
C PRO A 46 -19.34 -3.28 2.18
N ALA A 47 -19.36 -3.86 3.38
CA ALA A 47 -20.60 -4.24 4.05
C ALA A 47 -21.32 -3.02 4.63
N LYS A 48 -20.57 -1.97 4.99
CA LYS A 48 -21.09 -0.71 5.52
C LYS A 48 -21.08 0.42 4.52
N ASP A 49 -20.36 0.25 3.40
CA ASP A 49 -20.16 1.27 2.38
C ASP A 49 -19.51 2.55 2.95
N VAL A 50 -18.49 2.37 3.79
CA VAL A 50 -17.83 3.47 4.52
C VAL A 50 -16.30 3.37 4.38
N TRP A 51 -15.67 4.52 4.22
CA TRP A 51 -14.22 4.69 4.36
C TRP A 51 -13.86 5.16 5.77
N SER A 52 -12.74 4.67 6.28
CA SER A 52 -12.18 5.10 7.58
C SER A 52 -10.66 5.03 7.57
N SER A 53 -10.00 5.90 8.34
CA SER A 53 -8.55 5.79 8.57
C SER A 53 -8.21 4.50 9.31
N LEU A 54 -7.14 3.84 8.87
CA LEU A 54 -6.52 2.72 9.57
C LEU A 54 -5.38 3.25 10.42
N GLU A 55 -5.58 3.22 11.74
CA GLU A 55 -4.49 3.46 12.68
C GLU A 55 -3.52 2.27 12.68
N THR A 56 -2.23 2.56 12.47
CA THR A 56 -1.19 1.54 12.38
C THR A 56 -0.08 1.73 13.42
N ALA A 57 0.57 0.62 13.76
CA ALA A 57 1.84 0.61 14.50
C ALA A 57 3.06 0.62 13.55
N ASP A 58 2.84 0.99 12.28
CA ASP A 58 3.88 1.06 11.26
C ASP A 58 4.95 2.09 11.64
N PRO A 59 6.23 1.67 11.78
CA PRO A 59 7.32 2.58 12.14
C PRO A 59 7.56 3.69 11.13
N LEU A 60 7.21 3.50 9.86
CA LEU A 60 7.50 4.43 8.77
C LEU A 60 6.31 5.33 8.39
N LYS A 61 5.16 5.22 9.09
CA LYS A 61 3.88 5.87 8.69
C LYS A 61 3.87 7.39 8.59
N LYS A 62 4.91 8.06 9.08
CA LYS A 62 5.02 9.54 9.04
C LYS A 62 5.42 10.07 7.67
N GLU A 63 5.96 9.21 6.81
CA GLU A 63 6.43 9.58 5.48
C GLU A 63 5.45 9.14 4.40
N GLY A 64 5.57 9.78 3.24
CA GLY A 64 4.66 9.62 2.13
C GLY A 64 4.53 8.16 1.69
N LEU A 65 3.30 7.76 1.37
CA LEU A 65 3.00 6.44 0.82
C LEU A 65 2.86 6.59 -0.70
N ASN A 66 3.64 5.79 -1.43
CA ASN A 66 3.70 5.80 -2.89
C ASN A 66 2.83 4.71 -3.51
N SER A 67 2.95 3.48 -3.03
CA SER A 67 2.15 2.36 -3.52
C SER A 67 1.89 1.33 -2.43
N ILE A 68 0.88 0.48 -2.67
CA ILE A 68 0.57 -0.68 -1.84
C ILE A 68 0.51 -1.90 -2.75
N HIS A 69 1.08 -3.02 -2.30
CA HIS A 69 1.07 -4.29 -3.00
C HIS A 69 0.72 -5.41 -2.03
N VAL A 70 -0.13 -6.35 -2.46
CA VAL A 70 -0.48 -7.53 -1.68
C VAL A 70 0.26 -8.72 -2.25
N LEU A 71 0.98 -9.44 -1.38
CA LEU A 71 1.73 -10.63 -1.72
C LEU A 71 1.45 -11.71 -0.68
N LYS A 72 0.80 -12.81 -1.09
CA LYS A 72 0.38 -13.90 -0.19
C LYS A 72 -0.33 -13.34 1.05
N GLU A 73 0.24 -13.55 2.24
CA GLU A 73 -0.30 -13.09 3.52
C GLU A 73 0.32 -11.78 4.03
N SER A 74 0.87 -10.97 3.13
CA SER A 74 1.56 -9.72 3.46
C SER A 74 1.10 -8.55 2.59
N VAL A 75 1.12 -7.36 3.17
CA VAL A 75 0.87 -6.09 2.48
C VAL A 75 2.15 -5.25 2.54
N TRP A 76 2.68 -4.94 1.37
CA TRP A 76 3.91 -4.18 1.17
C TRP A 76 3.56 -2.76 0.79
N ILE A 77 4.08 -1.79 1.54
CA ILE A 77 3.76 -0.38 1.37
C ILE A 77 5.04 0.36 1.05
N CYS A 78 5.17 0.83 -0.19
CA CYS A 78 6.33 1.59 -0.65
C CYS A 78 6.19 3.04 -0.19
N ARG A 79 7.23 3.58 0.46
CA ARG A 79 7.21 4.90 1.10
C ARG A 79 8.43 5.73 0.68
N ASP A 80 8.43 6.99 1.07
CA ASP A 80 9.56 7.91 0.85
C ASP A 80 10.75 7.65 1.81
N ASN A 81 10.62 6.71 2.74
CA ASN A 81 11.65 6.34 3.72
C ASN A 81 11.84 4.81 3.89
N GLY A 82 11.38 4.00 2.95
CA GLY A 82 11.60 2.56 2.90
C GLY A 82 10.36 1.80 2.44
N VAL A 83 10.25 0.56 2.87
CA VAL A 83 9.09 -0.29 2.65
C VAL A 83 8.56 -0.77 3.99
N SER A 84 7.28 -0.53 4.28
CA SER A 84 6.61 -1.14 5.43
C SER A 84 5.95 -2.45 5.00
N VAL A 85 6.08 -3.49 5.82
CA VAL A 85 5.47 -4.79 5.56
C VAL A 85 4.51 -5.13 6.69
N TYR A 86 3.24 -5.33 6.35
CA TYR A 86 2.20 -5.75 7.28
C TYR A 86 1.84 -7.21 7.06
N HIS A 87 2.03 -8.03 8.09
CA HIS A 87 1.73 -9.47 8.07
C HIS A 87 0.28 -9.71 8.48
N LEU A 88 -0.58 -10.09 7.53
CA LEU A 88 -2.03 -10.25 7.72
C LEU A 88 -2.44 -11.21 8.85
N PRO A 89 -1.76 -12.35 9.09
CA PRO A 89 -2.16 -13.28 10.14
C PRO A 89 -1.83 -12.80 11.55
N SER A 90 -0.70 -12.11 11.70
CA SER A 90 -0.16 -11.70 13.01
C SER A 90 -0.44 -10.25 13.36
N GLY A 91 -0.80 -9.41 12.39
CA GLY A 91 -0.92 -7.97 12.56
C GLY A 91 0.41 -7.26 12.79
N ARG A 92 1.53 -7.94 12.54
CA ARG A 92 2.88 -7.46 12.81
C ARG A 92 3.38 -6.57 11.68
N TRP A 93 4.13 -5.54 12.06
CA TRP A 93 4.81 -4.62 11.16
C TRP A 93 6.32 -4.92 11.12
N GLU A 94 6.88 -4.88 9.91
CA GLU A 94 8.31 -4.88 9.64
C GLU A 94 8.65 -3.72 8.69
N THR A 95 9.94 -3.45 8.55
CA THR A 95 10.46 -2.42 7.65
C THR A 95 11.62 -2.98 6.84
N LEU A 96 11.75 -2.52 5.60
CA LEU A 96 12.98 -2.66 4.81
C LEU A 96 13.47 -1.27 4.42
N THR A 97 14.75 -1.04 4.66
CA THR A 97 15.43 0.21 4.39
C THR A 97 16.80 -0.07 3.77
N THR A 98 17.59 0.98 3.52
CA THR A 98 18.97 0.86 3.06
C THR A 98 19.87 0.08 4.01
N SER A 99 19.57 0.01 5.31
CA SER A 99 20.32 -0.86 6.24
C SER A 99 20.09 -2.35 6.00
N ASP A 100 19.00 -2.70 5.32
CA ASP A 100 18.60 -4.07 5.02
C ASP A 100 18.96 -4.49 3.58
N GLY A 101 19.66 -3.61 2.84
CA GLY A 101 20.13 -3.85 1.48
C GLY A 101 19.28 -3.22 0.36
N LEU A 102 18.25 -2.45 0.70
CA LEU A 102 17.52 -1.65 -0.28
C LEU A 102 18.45 -0.59 -0.89
N LEU A 103 18.38 -0.37 -2.21
CA LEU A 103 19.26 0.57 -2.91
C LEU A 103 19.02 2.03 -2.49
N SER A 104 17.77 2.38 -2.21
CA SER A 104 17.38 3.70 -1.70
C SER A 104 16.07 3.60 -0.90
N ASN A 105 15.93 4.45 0.10
CA ASN A 105 14.73 4.54 0.93
C ASN A 105 13.55 5.22 0.21
N ILE A 106 13.76 5.93 -0.89
CA ILE A 106 12.63 6.49 -1.66
C ILE A 106 12.13 5.41 -2.63
N VAL A 107 11.03 4.75 -2.27
CA VAL A 107 10.46 3.62 -3.02
C VAL A 107 9.13 4.00 -3.65
N PHE A 108 9.03 3.90 -4.97
CA PHE A 108 7.84 4.34 -5.71
C PHE A 108 6.81 3.23 -5.93
N PHE A 109 7.26 2.02 -6.25
CA PHE A 109 6.39 0.90 -6.56
C PHE A 109 7.09 -0.44 -6.37
N ALA A 110 6.31 -1.52 -6.24
CA ALA A 110 6.81 -2.87 -6.20
C ALA A 110 6.17 -3.77 -7.28
N ALA A 111 6.83 -4.86 -7.62
CA ALA A 111 6.30 -5.88 -8.53
C ALA A 111 6.80 -7.26 -8.11
N GLU A 112 5.89 -8.23 -8.01
CA GLU A 112 6.23 -9.62 -7.74
C GLU A 112 6.79 -10.31 -8.99
N ASP A 113 7.78 -11.17 -8.80
CA ASP A 113 8.15 -12.20 -9.76
C ASP A 113 8.08 -13.60 -9.10
N LYS A 114 8.54 -14.64 -9.81
CA LYS A 114 8.48 -16.02 -9.30
C LYS A 114 9.33 -16.27 -8.04
N ASP A 115 10.36 -15.47 -7.82
CA ASP A 115 11.38 -15.69 -6.78
C ASP A 115 11.30 -14.66 -5.65
N GLY A 116 10.50 -13.60 -5.81
CA GLY A 116 10.41 -12.54 -4.83
C GLY A 116 9.74 -11.26 -5.31
N ILE A 117 10.24 -10.13 -4.85
CA ILE A 117 9.64 -8.81 -5.09
C ILE A 117 10.72 -7.79 -5.50
N TRP A 118 10.43 -7.07 -6.58
CA TRP A 118 11.19 -5.93 -7.06
C TRP A 118 10.66 -4.64 -6.45
N PHE A 119 11.55 -3.72 -6.15
CA PHE A 119 11.25 -2.35 -5.71
C PHE A 119 11.89 -1.36 -6.67
N GLY A 120 11.06 -0.51 -7.28
CA GLY A 120 11.52 0.65 -8.04
C GLY A 120 11.80 1.81 -7.09
N THR A 121 13.03 2.32 -7.11
CA THR A 121 13.50 3.41 -6.26
C THR A 121 13.93 4.61 -7.10
N ASP A 122 14.21 5.74 -6.46
CA ASP A 122 14.79 6.92 -7.11
C ASP A 122 16.24 6.72 -7.60
N GLN A 123 16.91 5.64 -7.17
CA GLN A 123 18.29 5.32 -7.54
C GLN A 123 18.41 4.06 -8.41
N GLY A 124 17.30 3.42 -8.79
CA GLY A 124 17.31 2.20 -9.60
C GLY A 124 16.30 1.18 -9.10
N ALA A 125 16.70 -0.09 -9.04
CA ALA A 125 15.83 -1.17 -8.57
C ALA A 125 16.55 -2.07 -7.56
N SER A 126 15.79 -2.61 -6.60
CA SER A 126 16.23 -3.66 -5.67
C SER A 126 15.35 -4.89 -5.82
N HIS A 127 15.93 -6.09 -5.74
CA HIS A 127 15.19 -7.34 -5.72
C HIS A 127 15.38 -8.02 -4.37
N LEU A 128 14.28 -8.35 -3.71
CA LEU A 128 14.26 -9.17 -2.51
C LEU A 128 13.84 -10.58 -2.90
N THR A 129 14.76 -11.53 -2.81
CA THR A 129 14.45 -12.96 -2.95
C THR A 129 13.70 -13.46 -1.71
N LEU A 130 12.56 -14.11 -1.92
CA LEU A 130 11.76 -14.70 -0.85
C LEU A 130 12.08 -16.19 -0.76
N ASN A 131 12.83 -16.58 0.25
CA ASN A 131 13.10 -17.99 0.51
C ASN A 131 11.83 -18.68 1.05
N PRO A 132 11.54 -19.91 0.58
CA PRO A 132 10.39 -20.69 1.04
C PRO A 132 10.48 -21.13 2.50
#